data_AF-A0A2W4CPP2-F1
#
_entry.id   AF-A0A2W4CPP2-F1
#
_cell.length_a   1.000
_cell.length_b   1.000
_cell.length_c   1.000
_cell.angle_alpha   90.00
_cell.angle_beta   90.00
_cell.angle_gamma   90.00
#
_symmetry.space_group_name_H-M   'P 1'
#
loop_
_entity.id
_entity.type
_entity.pdbx_description
1 polymer ?
#
loop_
_entity_poly.entity_id
_entity_poly.type
_entity_poly.pdbx_seq_one_letter_code
_entity_poly.pdbx_strand_id
1 'polypeptide(L)'
;MSDKKRKKVYDALIEGASQGLSDRSLYDFVLEKCPKTTSKRIVRASLLALSDPDVKDAKVLQVVYALAIKHRLDGGPEAAPDDIEATPEVVEEPPIKRTKAPKKIASQSDPASVSLPFTPLSGN
;
A
#
# COMPACT_ATOMS: atom_id res chain seq x y z
N MET A 1 -9.76 -0.84 2.78
CA MET A 1 -10.17 0.52 2.33
C MET A 1 -11.32 0.47 1.33
N SER A 2 -12.50 1.01 1.65
CA SER A 2 -13.60 1.17 0.69
C SER A 2 -13.25 2.20 -0.40
N ASP A 3 -13.63 1.95 -1.66
CA ASP A 3 -13.29 2.81 -2.80
C ASP A 3 -13.66 4.29 -2.61
N LYS A 4 -14.74 4.57 -1.87
CA LYS A 4 -15.16 5.94 -1.51
C LYS A 4 -14.08 6.71 -0.73
N LYS A 5 -13.34 6.07 0.18
CA LYS A 5 -12.28 6.73 0.98
C LYS A 5 -11.02 7.01 0.16
N ARG A 6 -10.74 6.17 -0.83
CA ARG A 6 -9.64 6.38 -1.79
C ARG A 6 -9.98 7.49 -2.78
N LYS A 7 -11.22 7.51 -3.28
CA LYS A 7 -11.73 8.58 -4.14
C LYS A 7 -11.64 9.95 -3.44
N LYS A 8 -12.04 10.07 -2.18
CA LYS A 8 -11.89 11.33 -1.43
C LYS A 8 -10.45 11.86 -1.38
N VAL A 9 -9.46 10.98 -1.17
CA VAL A 9 -8.05 11.38 -1.15
C VAL A 9 -7.58 11.77 -2.55
N TYR A 10 -8.04 11.03 -3.56
CA TYR A 10 -7.79 11.35 -4.96
C TYR A 10 -8.37 12.73 -5.35
N ASP A 11 -9.64 12.98 -5.04
CA ASP A 11 -10.31 14.26 -5.33
C ASP A 11 -9.55 15.42 -4.66
N ALA A 12 -9.16 15.27 -3.39
CA ALA A 12 -8.37 16.28 -2.67
C ALA A 12 -6.97 16.49 -3.29
N LEU A 13 -6.31 15.43 -3.78
CA LEU A 13 -5.02 15.54 -4.46
C LEU A 13 -5.14 16.32 -5.77
N ILE A 14 -6.16 16.04 -6.58
CA ILE A 14 -6.41 16.76 -7.83
C ILE A 14 -6.80 18.21 -7.53
N GLU A 15 -7.69 18.45 -6.56
CA GLU A 15 -8.12 19.79 -6.15
C GLU A 15 -6.92 20.65 -5.70
N GLY A 16 -6.04 20.11 -4.85
CA GLY A 16 -4.87 20.82 -4.37
C GLY A 16 -3.83 21.06 -5.46
N ALA A 17 -3.59 20.08 -6.33
CA ALA A 17 -2.65 20.22 -7.44
C ALA A 17 -3.15 21.22 -8.49
N SER A 18 -4.46 21.26 -8.76
CA SER A 18 -5.09 22.25 -9.65
C SER A 18 -5.04 23.67 -9.08
N GLN A 19 -5.02 23.82 -7.75
CA GLN A 19 -4.76 25.10 -7.08
C GLN A 19 -3.28 25.51 -7.12
N GLY A 20 -2.40 24.67 -7.67
CA GLY A 20 -0.97 24.93 -7.76
C GLY A 20 -0.18 24.58 -6.51
N LEU A 21 -0.76 23.85 -5.55
CA LEU A 21 -0.04 23.32 -4.40
C LEU A 21 0.85 22.16 -4.83
N SER A 22 2.05 22.06 -4.25
CA SER A 22 2.99 20.99 -4.53
C SER A 22 3.67 20.50 -3.26
N ASP A 23 4.24 19.29 -3.32
CA ASP A 23 5.08 18.71 -2.26
C ASP A 23 4.41 18.73 -0.88
N ARG A 24 5.06 19.34 0.13
CA ARG A 24 4.55 19.40 1.50
C ARG A 24 3.24 20.18 1.59
N SER A 25 3.13 21.29 0.86
CA SER A 25 1.89 22.09 0.86
C SER A 25 0.70 21.31 0.31
N LEU A 26 0.92 20.46 -0.69
CA LEU A 26 -0.11 19.57 -1.21
C LEU A 26 -0.44 18.46 -0.19
N TYR A 27 0.57 17.92 0.48
CA TYR A 27 0.38 16.92 1.53
C TYR A 27 -0.44 17.46 2.70
N ASP A 28 -0.11 18.67 3.19
CA ASP A 28 -0.80 19.33 4.29
C ASP A 28 -2.26 19.61 3.94
N PHE A 29 -2.54 20.08 2.71
CA PHE A 29 -3.90 20.26 2.21
C PHE A 29 -4.72 18.96 2.21
N VAL A 30 -4.10 17.85 1.78
CA VAL A 30 -4.74 16.54 1.79
C VAL A 30 -4.98 16.05 3.22
N LEU A 31 -4.07 16.32 4.16
CA LEU A 31 -4.26 15.99 5.57
C LEU A 31 -5.40 16.79 6.21
N GLU A 32 -5.54 18.08 5.87
CA GLU A 32 -6.64 18.92 6.35
C GLU A 32 -8.01 18.37 5.90
N LYS A 33 -8.11 17.99 4.62
CA LYS A 33 -9.34 17.40 4.06
C LYS A 33 -9.57 15.96 4.51
N CYS A 34 -8.50 15.18 4.67
CA CYS A 34 -8.51 13.76 4.97
C CYS A 34 -7.48 13.41 6.07
N PRO A 35 -7.82 13.55 7.36
CA PRO A 35 -6.86 13.44 8.47
C PRO A 35 -6.32 12.03 8.71
N LYS A 36 -6.89 11.00 8.08
CA LYS A 36 -6.42 9.60 8.16
C LYS A 36 -5.54 9.20 6.98
N THR A 37 -4.97 10.17 6.26
CA THR A 37 -4.19 9.89 5.05
C THR A 37 -2.78 9.43 5.42
N THR A 38 -2.41 8.23 4.98
CA THR A 38 -1.06 7.66 5.13
C THR A 38 -0.32 7.71 3.80
N SER A 39 1.01 7.61 3.83
CA SER A 39 1.86 7.57 2.61
C SER A 39 1.35 6.54 1.59
N LYS A 40 0.93 5.35 2.04
CA LYS A 40 0.36 4.29 1.19
C LYS A 40 -0.92 4.72 0.47
N ARG A 41 -1.78 5.49 1.15
CA ARG A 41 -3.03 6.00 0.56
C ARG A 41 -2.76 7.04 -0.51
N ILE A 42 -1.77 7.92 -0.30
CA ILE A 42 -1.36 8.91 -1.29
C ILE A 42 -0.85 8.21 -2.53
N VAL A 43 0.08 7.26 -2.39
CA VAL A 43 0.60 6.49 -3.53
C VAL A 43 -0.53 5.80 -4.29
N ARG A 44 -1.48 5.14 -3.60
CA ARG A 44 -2.61 4.47 -4.24
C ARG A 44 -3.58 5.44 -4.92
N ALA A 45 -3.75 6.65 -4.41
CA ALA A 45 -4.57 7.69 -5.02
C ALA A 45 -3.87 8.30 -6.24
N SER A 46 -2.55 8.52 -6.17
CA SER A 46 -1.75 8.97 -7.32
C SER A 46 -1.74 7.97 -8.47
N LEU A 47 -1.67 6.67 -8.17
CA LEU A 47 -1.81 5.62 -9.19
C LEU A 47 -3.23 5.53 -9.77
N LEU A 48 -4.25 5.99 -9.03
CA LEU A 48 -5.61 6.09 -9.56
C LEU A 48 -5.68 7.23 -10.58
N ALA A 49 -5.07 8.38 -10.28
CA ALA A 49 -4.99 9.52 -11.19
C ALA A 49 -4.39 9.17 -12.57
N LEU A 50 -3.50 8.19 -12.60
CA LEU A 50 -2.91 7.67 -13.82
C LEU A 50 -3.87 6.90 -14.72
N SER A 51 -4.72 6.11 -14.08
CA SER A 51 -5.63 5.21 -14.76
C SER A 51 -6.92 5.93 -15.14
N ASP A 52 -7.08 7.16 -14.66
CA ASP A 52 -8.26 7.99 -14.86
C ASP A 52 -8.10 8.84 -16.14
N PRO A 53 -8.90 8.60 -17.19
CA PRO A 53 -8.86 9.39 -18.42
C PRO A 53 -9.34 10.84 -18.24
N ASP A 54 -9.97 11.17 -17.10
CA ASP A 54 -10.49 12.52 -16.84
C ASP A 54 -9.39 13.51 -16.44
N VAL A 55 -8.23 13.03 -15.94
CA VAL A 55 -7.10 13.90 -15.58
C VAL A 55 -6.18 14.09 -16.78
N LYS A 56 -6.36 15.21 -17.49
CA LYS A 56 -5.57 15.55 -18.69
C LYS A 56 -4.46 16.56 -18.45
N ASP A 57 -4.47 17.23 -17.30
CA ASP A 57 -3.50 18.26 -16.97
C ASP A 57 -2.15 17.64 -16.60
N ALA A 58 -1.19 17.75 -17.52
CA ALA A 58 0.16 17.21 -17.35
C ALA A 58 0.84 17.76 -16.08
N LYS A 59 0.63 19.04 -15.76
CA LYS A 59 1.18 19.67 -14.56
C LYS A 59 0.60 19.05 -13.28
N VAL A 60 -0.72 18.82 -13.24
CA VAL A 60 -1.39 18.19 -12.11
C VAL A 60 -0.85 16.77 -11.91
N LEU A 61 -0.79 15.98 -12.98
CA LEU A 61 -0.21 14.63 -12.93
C LEU A 61 1.24 14.67 -12.42
N GLN A 62 2.08 15.54 -12.98
CA GLN A 62 3.49 15.66 -12.58
C GLN A 62 3.63 15.95 -11.07
N VAL A 63 2.83 16.87 -10.54
CA VAL A 63 2.88 17.21 -9.11
C VAL A 63 2.41 16.05 -8.24
N VAL A 64 1.28 15.43 -8.57
CA VAL A 64 0.72 14.28 -7.84
C VAL A 64 1.69 13.09 -7.83
N TYR A 65 2.45 12.92 -8.90
CA TYR A 65 3.48 11.90 -9.02
C TYR A 65 4.76 12.19 -8.28
N ALA A 66 5.26 13.43 -8.38
CA ALA A 66 6.43 13.85 -7.63
C ALA A 66 6.20 13.60 -6.13
N LEU A 67 4.99 13.90 -5.64
CA LEU A 67 4.58 13.60 -4.28
C LEU A 67 4.58 12.09 -3.98
N ALA A 68 3.99 11.27 -4.85
CA ALA A 68 3.94 9.82 -4.66
C ALA A 68 5.33 9.17 -4.60
N ILE A 69 6.25 9.60 -5.46
CA ILE A 69 7.62 9.11 -5.49
C ILE A 69 8.32 9.46 -4.17
N LYS A 70 8.22 10.71 -3.71
CA LYS A 70 8.78 11.15 -2.42
C LYS A 70 8.29 10.27 -1.26
N HIS A 71 6.98 10.07 -1.16
CA HIS A 71 6.40 9.19 -0.13
C HIS A 71 6.82 7.72 -0.24
N ARG A 72 7.14 7.23 -1.44
CA ARG A 72 7.68 5.87 -1.61
C ARG A 72 9.13 5.77 -1.16
N LEU A 73 9.91 6.82 -1.38
CA LEU A 73 11.31 6.91 -0.96
C LEU A 73 11.42 7.11 0.56
N ASP A 74 10.55 7.92 1.15
CA ASP A 74 10.53 8.18 2.60
C ASP A 74 9.87 7.04 3.40
N GLY A 75 8.94 6.28 2.79
CA GLY A 75 8.10 5.32 3.50
C GLY A 75 8.61 3.88 3.56
N GLY A 76 9.59 3.49 2.73
CA GLY A 76 10.08 2.10 2.64
C GLY A 76 9.00 1.06 2.28
N PRO A 77 9.38 -0.16 1.84
CA PRO A 77 8.43 -1.20 1.51
C PRO A 77 7.98 -1.97 2.77
N GLU A 78 7.55 -1.28 3.84
CA GLU A 78 6.95 -1.96 4.98
C GLU A 78 5.46 -2.18 4.71
N ALA A 79 5.16 -3.42 4.33
CA ALA A 79 3.83 -3.95 4.11
C ALA A 79 3.06 -4.04 5.44
N ALA A 80 2.51 -2.93 5.92
CA ALA A 80 1.42 -3.01 6.88
C ALA A 80 0.15 -3.55 6.15
N PRO A 81 -0.50 -4.61 6.66
CA PRO A 81 -1.80 -5.03 6.15
C PRO A 81 -2.79 -3.88 6.32
N ASP A 82 -3.46 -3.52 5.23
CA ASP A 82 -4.59 -2.60 5.25
C ASP A 82 -5.71 -3.25 6.09
N ASP A 83 -6.23 -2.51 7.09
CA ASP A 83 -7.40 -2.81 7.94
C ASP A 83 -7.17 -3.64 9.22
N ILE A 84 -6.80 -2.95 10.31
CA ILE A 84 -7.44 -3.13 11.63
C ILE A 84 -7.76 -1.75 12.20
N GLU A 85 -8.87 -1.15 11.76
CA GLU A 85 -9.52 -0.09 12.53
C GLU A 85 -10.75 -0.72 13.21
N ALA A 86 -10.62 -0.89 14.53
CA ALA A 86 -11.62 -1.42 15.42
C ALA A 86 -12.97 -0.70 15.26
N THR A 87 -14.01 -1.46 14.95
CA THR A 87 -15.39 -1.11 15.28
C THR A 87 -15.52 -1.07 16.81
N PRO A 88 -16.00 0.02 17.44
CA PRO A 88 -16.47 -0.06 18.81
C PRO A 88 -17.86 -0.70 18.79
N GLU A 89 -17.92 -2.02 18.69
CA GLU A 89 -19.10 -2.78 19.13
C GLU A 89 -18.96 -3.02 20.63
N VAL A 90 -19.70 -2.25 21.42
CA VAL A 90 -20.05 -2.64 22.78
C VAL A 90 -20.99 -3.84 22.65
N VAL A 91 -20.69 -4.96 23.33
CA VAL A 91 -21.56 -5.77 24.22
C VAL A 91 -20.93 -7.15 24.50
N GLU A 92 -20.65 -7.38 25.80
CA GLU A 92 -20.56 -8.63 26.58
C GLU A 92 -19.66 -9.83 26.20
N GLU A 93 -18.69 -10.15 27.09
CA GLU A 93 -18.33 -11.54 27.48
C GLU A 93 -19.47 -12.21 28.28
N PRO A 94 -19.54 -13.55 28.58
CA PRO A 94 -18.59 -14.69 28.42
C PRO A 94 -19.33 -15.98 27.90
N PRO A 95 -18.96 -17.29 28.11
CA PRO A 95 -17.74 -17.93 28.64
C PRO A 95 -17.14 -19.09 27.80
N ILE A 96 -15.90 -19.39 28.14
CA ILE A 96 -15.02 -20.51 27.77
C ILE A 96 -15.70 -21.90 27.80
N LYS A 97 -15.51 -22.72 26.74
CA LYS A 97 -15.49 -24.19 26.85
C LYS A 97 -14.37 -24.81 26.02
N ARG A 98 -13.50 -25.54 26.72
CA ARG A 98 -12.37 -26.33 26.23
C ARG A 98 -12.86 -27.58 25.51
N THR A 99 -12.24 -27.93 24.38
CA THR A 99 -12.12 -29.32 23.90
C THR A 99 -10.77 -29.54 23.20
N LYS A 100 -10.28 -30.77 23.31
CA LYS A 100 -8.88 -31.23 23.25
C LYS A 100 -8.36 -31.45 21.81
N ALA A 101 -7.06 -31.11 21.60
CA ALA A 101 -5.92 -31.79 20.92
C ALA A 101 -6.13 -32.88 19.82
N PRO A 102 -5.12 -33.31 19.01
CA PRO A 102 -3.71 -32.89 18.89
C PRO A 102 -3.16 -32.69 17.44
N LYS A 103 -1.98 -32.03 17.40
CA LYS A 103 -0.87 -32.03 16.41
C LYS A 103 -0.98 -32.85 15.12
N LYS A 104 -0.79 -32.19 13.98
CA LYS A 104 -0.09 -32.78 12.82
C LYS A 104 1.02 -31.82 12.35
N ILE A 105 2.24 -32.20 12.68
CA ILE A 105 3.49 -31.59 12.19
C ILE A 105 3.72 -32.15 10.79
N ALA A 106 3.87 -31.28 9.80
CA ALA A 106 4.38 -31.62 8.47
C ALA A 106 5.32 -30.50 8.00
N SER A 107 6.44 -30.37 8.70
CA SER A 107 7.76 -30.03 8.13
C SER A 107 8.17 -31.20 7.21
N GLN A 108 8.76 -31.10 6.03
CA GLN A 108 9.75 -30.20 5.41
C GLN A 108 9.52 -30.34 3.88
N SER A 109 9.38 -29.29 3.09
CA SER A 109 10.47 -28.49 2.48
C SER A 109 11.56 -29.35 1.86
N ASP A 110 11.38 -29.63 0.58
CA ASP A 110 12.40 -30.02 -0.39
C ASP A 110 13.59 -29.06 -0.36
N PRO A 111 14.84 -29.54 -0.22
CA PRO A 111 15.99 -28.88 -0.81
C PRO A 111 16.27 -29.56 -2.16
N ALA A 112 15.91 -28.85 -3.23
CA ALA A 112 16.38 -29.14 -4.57
C ALA A 112 17.90 -29.33 -4.56
N SER A 113 18.33 -30.58 -4.72
CA SER A 113 19.72 -30.94 -4.96
C SER A 113 20.08 -30.49 -6.37
N VAL A 114 20.57 -29.25 -6.52
CA VAL A 114 21.17 -28.77 -7.76
C VAL A 114 22.56 -29.40 -7.85
N SER A 115 22.60 -30.65 -8.31
CA SER A 115 23.81 -31.30 -8.77
C SER A 115 24.12 -30.75 -10.17
N LEU A 116 25.06 -29.81 -10.25
CA LEU A 116 25.62 -29.37 -11.53
C LEU A 116 26.50 -30.51 -12.08
N PRO A 117 26.30 -30.99 -13.32
CA PRO A 117 27.26 -31.89 -13.93
C PRO A 117 28.54 -31.12 -14.26
N PHE A 118 29.64 -31.54 -13.63
CA PHE A 118 31.00 -31.15 -13.99
C PHE A 118 31.29 -31.65 -15.40
N THR A 119 31.31 -30.75 -16.38
CA THR A 119 31.77 -31.04 -17.74
C THR A 119 33.29 -30.89 -17.81
N PRO A 120 34.04 -31.93 -18.21
CA PRO A 120 35.46 -31.79 -18.47
C PRO A 120 35.67 -31.04 -19.79
N LEU A 121 36.37 -29.91 -19.74
CA LEU A 121 36.85 -29.19 -20.92
C LEU A 121 38.02 -29.98 -21.51
N SER A 122 37.80 -30.63 -22.65
CA SER A 122 38.83 -31.25 -23.48
C SER A 122 38.90 -30.53 -24.82
N GLY A 123 40.14 -30.25 -25.29
CA GLY A 123 40.48 -29.60 -26.56
C GLY A 123 40.99 -28.17 -26.35
N ASN A 124 42.21 -27.79 -26.73
CA ASN A 124 43.09 -28.26 -27.79
C ASN A 124 44.56 -27.96 -27.43
#